data_AF-A0AA35L369-F1
#
_entry.id   AF-A0AA35L369-F1
#
_cell.length_a   1.000
_cell.length_b   1.000
_cell.length_c   1.000
_cell.angle_alpha   90.00
_cell.angle_beta   90.00
_cell.angle_gamma   90.00
#
_symmetry.space_group_name_H-M   'P 1'
#
loop_
_entity.id
_entity.type
_entity.pdbx_description
1 polymer ?
#
loop_
_entity_poly.entity_id
_entity_poly.type
_entity_poly.pdbx_seq_one_letter_code
_entity_poly.pdbx_strand_id
1 'polypeptide(L)'
;MGVSDKAAIVLQILNETATLFERKDVPFSNVRGVLEYIYYVHDQLKPCLQSKTSLPLMDSPIEDCFKKLQLFLNDGSSHCTWQVAREDVMVVFQQLELDISASRHRQRRTEVKNLLLP
;
A
#
# COMPACT_ATOMS: atom_id res chain seq x y z
N MET A 1 -0.59 5.60 -16.41
CA MET A 1 -1.22 5.56 -15.08
C MET A 1 -1.43 6.97 -14.59
N GLY A 2 -2.69 7.36 -14.40
CA GLY A 2 -3.05 8.63 -13.80
C GLY A 2 -2.74 8.64 -12.30
N VAL A 3 -2.81 9.82 -11.67
CA VAL A 3 -2.64 9.99 -10.21
C VAL A 3 -3.68 9.16 -9.43
N SER A 4 -4.87 8.99 -10.00
CA SER A 4 -5.99 8.22 -9.42
C SER A 4 -5.68 6.72 -9.25
N ASP A 5 -5.00 6.11 -10.23
CA ASP A 5 -4.71 4.67 -10.21
C ASP A 5 -3.71 4.33 -9.09
N LYS A 6 -2.77 5.23 -8.84
CA LYS A 6 -1.77 5.07 -7.77
C LYS A 6 -2.36 5.28 -6.40
N ALA A 7 -3.25 6.27 -6.24
CA ALA A 7 -3.95 6.47 -4.97
C ALA A 7 -4.81 5.24 -4.61
N ALA A 8 -5.44 4.60 -5.60
CA ALA A 8 -6.21 3.37 -5.39
C ALA A 8 -5.31 2.19 -4.97
N ILE A 9 -4.14 2.01 -5.61
CA ILE A 9 -3.14 1.00 -5.24
C ILE A 9 -2.64 1.22 -3.81
N VAL A 10 -2.30 2.47 -3.44
CA VAL A 10 -1.87 2.82 -2.08
C VAL A 10 -2.95 2.47 -1.08
N LEU A 11 -4.21 2.83 -1.36
CA LEU A 11 -5.34 2.53 -0.48
C LEU A 11 -5.54 1.02 -0.29
N GLN A 12 -5.40 0.23 -1.36
CA GLN A 12 -5.50 -1.22 -1.29
C GLN A 12 -4.39 -1.81 -0.40
N ILE A 13 -3.13 -1.42 -0.61
CA ILE A 13 -2.00 -1.89 0.22
C ILE A 13 -2.21 -1.54 1.69
N LEU A 14 -2.69 -0.33 1.98
CA LEU A 14 -3.00 0.12 3.34
C LEU A 14 -4.10 -0.73 3.98
N ASN A 15 -5.18 -1.04 3.25
CA ASN A 15 -6.28 -1.87 3.76
C ASN A 15 -5.85 -3.33 4.01
N GLU A 16 -5.12 -3.93 3.08
CA GLU A 16 -4.59 -5.28 3.24
C GLU A 16 -3.60 -5.37 4.41
N THR A 17 -2.74 -4.35 4.56
CA THR A 17 -1.83 -4.26 5.71
C THR A 17 -2.60 -4.11 7.02
N ALA A 18 -3.58 -3.22 7.09
CA ALA A 18 -4.42 -3.09 8.29
C ALA A 18 -5.04 -4.43 8.67
N THR A 19 -5.66 -5.11 7.71
CA THR A 19 -6.31 -6.42 7.90
C THR A 19 -5.33 -7.48 8.42
N LEU A 20 -4.11 -7.51 7.87
CA LEU A 20 -3.06 -8.43 8.32
C LEU A 20 -2.63 -8.17 9.77
N PHE A 21 -2.46 -6.89 10.14
CA PHE A 21 -1.97 -6.47 11.45
C PHE A 21 -3.07 -6.31 12.51
N GLU A 22 -4.35 -6.38 12.15
CA GLU A 22 -5.48 -6.45 13.09
C GLU A 22 -5.62 -7.83 13.75
N ARG A 23 -4.86 -8.84 13.29
CA ARG A 23 -4.94 -10.19 13.85
C ARG A 23 -4.49 -10.22 15.32
N LYS A 24 -5.17 -11.06 16.11
CA LYS A 24 -4.92 -11.18 17.56
C LYS A 24 -3.58 -11.85 17.90
N ASP A 25 -3.02 -12.59 16.96
CA ASP A 25 -1.77 -13.35 17.10
C ASP A 25 -0.53 -12.55 16.68
N VAL A 26 -0.67 -11.25 16.35
CA VAL A 26 0.46 -10.39 16.01
C VAL A 26 1.34 -10.14 17.25
N PRO A 27 2.64 -10.47 17.22
CA PRO A 27 3.50 -10.45 18.40
C PRO A 27 4.19 -9.11 18.65
N PHE A 28 3.84 -8.04 17.91
CA PHE A 28 4.50 -6.75 18.00
C PHE A 28 3.80 -5.83 19.01
N SER A 29 4.56 -5.09 19.83
CA SER A 29 4.01 -4.20 20.84
C SER A 29 3.37 -2.92 20.27
N ASN A 30 3.79 -2.48 19.09
CA ASN A 30 3.47 -1.17 18.53
C ASN A 30 2.41 -1.21 17.41
N VAL A 31 1.69 -2.33 17.26
CA VAL A 31 0.70 -2.56 16.19
C VAL A 31 -0.35 -1.45 16.16
N ARG A 32 -0.85 -1.05 17.33
CA ARG A 32 -1.89 -0.02 17.45
C ARG A 32 -1.48 1.30 16.80
N GLY A 33 -0.27 1.79 17.06
CA GLY A 33 0.21 3.04 16.47
C GLY A 33 0.37 2.95 14.96
N VAL A 34 0.76 1.78 14.45
CA VAL A 34 0.82 1.53 13.00
C VAL A 34 -0.57 1.54 12.38
N LEU A 35 -1.55 0.85 12.98
CA LEU A 35 -2.94 0.84 12.51
C LEU A 35 -3.56 2.25 12.53
N GLU A 36 -3.37 3.00 13.61
CA GLU A 36 -3.83 4.39 13.73
C GLU A 36 -3.25 5.26 12.60
N TYR A 37 -1.95 5.10 12.29
CA TYR A 37 -1.33 5.81 11.17
C TYR A 37 -1.89 5.37 9.81
N ILE A 38 -2.10 4.07 9.60
CA ILE A 38 -2.70 3.54 8.36
C ILE A 38 -4.09 4.15 8.13
N TYR A 39 -4.95 4.15 9.15
CA TYR A 39 -6.30 4.72 9.03
C TYR A 39 -6.26 6.23 8.81
N TYR A 40 -5.33 6.94 9.46
CA TYR A 40 -5.11 8.36 9.22
C TYR A 40 -4.79 8.63 7.74
N VAL A 41 -3.83 7.90 7.16
CA VAL A 41 -3.48 8.05 5.73
C VAL A 41 -4.64 7.66 4.82
N HIS A 42 -5.36 6.59 5.15
CA HIS A 42 -6.53 6.15 4.41
C HIS A 42 -7.60 7.26 4.35
N ASP A 43 -7.88 7.93 5.46
CA ASP A 43 -8.84 9.04 5.52
C ASP A 43 -8.38 10.24 4.67
N GLN A 44 -7.08 10.56 4.67
CA GLN A 44 -6.52 11.61 3.81
C GLN A 44 -6.61 11.29 2.31
N LEU A 45 -6.53 10.01 1.92
CA LEU A 45 -6.57 9.58 0.52
C LEU A 45 -8.00 9.40 -0.02
N LYS A 46 -8.97 9.17 0.86
CA LYS A 46 -10.37 8.94 0.48
C LYS A 46 -10.99 10.09 -0.35
N PRO A 47 -10.83 11.39 0.00
CA PRO A 47 -11.35 12.49 -0.81
C PRO A 47 -10.74 12.55 -2.22
N CYS A 48 -9.46 12.17 -2.36
CA CYS A 48 -8.78 12.14 -3.65
C CYS A 48 -9.39 11.12 -4.61
N LEU A 49 -10.00 10.05 -4.08
CA LEU A 49 -10.63 8.96 -4.83
C LEU A 49 -12.14 9.16 -5.02
N GLN A 50 -12.82 9.88 -4.12
CA GLN A 50 -14.26 10.16 -4.23
C GLN A 50 -14.66 10.94 -5.49
N SER A 51 -13.73 11.60 -6.17
CA SER A 51 -13.97 12.25 -7.47
C SER A 51 -14.13 11.29 -8.65
N LYS A 52 -13.85 9.99 -8.46
CA LYS A 52 -13.93 8.95 -9.51
C LYS A 52 -14.51 7.67 -8.93
N THR A 53 -15.84 7.62 -8.88
CA THR A 53 -16.62 6.46 -8.45
C THR A 53 -16.31 5.24 -9.31
N SER A 54 -16.24 4.08 -8.65
CA SER A 54 -16.21 2.71 -9.20
C SER A 54 -15.01 2.36 -10.09
N LEU A 55 -13.89 2.01 -9.47
CA LEU A 55 -13.10 0.88 -9.99
C LEU A 55 -13.32 -0.28 -9.02
N PRO A 56 -13.98 -1.37 -9.44
CA PRO A 56 -13.98 -2.58 -8.65
C PRO A 56 -12.52 -3.05 -8.59
N LEU A 57 -11.93 -2.97 -7.40
CA LEU A 57 -10.70 -3.67 -7.04
C LEU A 57 -11.03 -5.16 -6.91
N MET A 58 -11.44 -5.79 -8.00
CA MET A 58 -11.68 -7.24 -8.07
C MET A 58 -10.50 -7.84 -8.84
N ASP A 59 -9.83 -8.83 -8.22
CA ASP A 59 -8.66 -9.55 -8.74
C ASP A 59 -7.39 -8.70 -8.91
N SER A 60 -6.94 -8.09 -7.80
CA SER A 60 -5.67 -7.38 -7.77
C SER A 60 -4.52 -8.33 -7.39
N PRO A 61 -3.37 -8.30 -8.08
CA PRO A 61 -2.15 -9.00 -7.66
C PRO A 61 -1.72 -8.68 -6.22
N ILE A 62 -2.15 -7.53 -5.68
CA ILE A 62 -1.90 -7.11 -4.30
C ILE A 62 -2.69 -8.00 -3.33
N GLU A 63 -3.97 -8.22 -3.59
CA GLU A 63 -4.83 -9.08 -2.78
C GLU A 63 -4.28 -10.53 -2.75
N ASP A 64 -3.86 -11.05 -3.90
CA ASP A 64 -3.23 -12.37 -3.99
C ASP A 64 -1.93 -12.47 -3.17
N CYS A 65 -1.14 -11.40 -3.15
CA CYS A 65 0.09 -11.33 -2.37
C CYS A 65 -0.21 -11.38 -0.86
N PHE A 66 -1.14 -10.56 -0.39
CA PHE A 66 -1.53 -10.54 1.02
C PHE A 66 -2.26 -11.82 1.45
N LYS A 67 -3.03 -12.45 0.57
CA LYS A 67 -3.63 -13.76 0.80
C LYS A 67 -2.57 -14.85 1.02
N LYS A 68 -1.48 -14.84 0.26
CA LYS A 68 -0.34 -15.75 0.48
C LYS A 68 0.34 -15.51 1.82
N LEU A 69 0.53 -14.25 2.22
CA LEU A 69 1.05 -13.91 3.55
C LEU A 69 0.14 -14.40 4.67
N GLN A 70 -1.17 -14.22 4.52
CA GLN A 70 -2.15 -14.74 5.49
C GLN A 70 -2.09 -16.26 5.61
N LEU A 71 -1.98 -16.99 4.49
CA LEU A 71 -1.81 -18.45 4.48
C LEU A 71 -0.51 -18.86 5.17
N PHE A 72 0.60 -18.20 4.84
CA PHE A 72 1.91 -18.44 5.46
C PHE A 72 1.87 -18.27 6.99
N LEU A 73 1.19 -17.25 7.50
CA LEU A 73 1.01 -17.03 8.93
C LEU A 73 0.08 -18.05 9.59
N ASN A 74 -0.91 -18.57 8.85
CA ASN A 74 -1.81 -19.62 9.35
C ASN A 74 -1.09 -20.97 9.48
N ASP A 75 -0.09 -21.25 8.63
CA ASP A 75 0.71 -22.46 8.70
C ASP A 75 1.72 -22.46 9.87
N GLY A 76 1.96 -21.31 10.48
CA GLY A 76 2.70 -21.20 11.75
C GLY A 76 2.87 -19.78 12.24
N SER A 77 2.20 -19.40 13.33
CA SER A 77 2.18 -18.03 13.88
C SER A 77 3.33 -17.73 14.86
N SER A 78 4.55 -18.18 14.56
CA SER A 78 5.72 -17.89 15.39
C SER A 78 6.16 -16.42 15.26
N HIS A 79 6.90 -15.92 16.26
CA HIS A 79 7.49 -14.58 16.18
C HIS A 79 8.38 -14.41 14.93
N CYS A 80 9.15 -15.43 14.56
CA CYS A 80 9.99 -15.42 13.36
C CYS A 80 9.15 -15.35 12.08
N THR A 81 8.04 -16.09 12.01
CA THR A 81 7.11 -16.05 10.86
C THR A 81 6.54 -14.64 10.67
N TRP A 82 6.14 -14.00 11.78
CA TRP A 82 5.66 -12.63 11.78
C TRP A 82 6.72 -11.61 11.37
N GLN A 83 7.99 -11.83 11.73
CA GLN A 83 9.09 -10.99 11.26
C GLN A 83 9.25 -11.06 9.74
N VAL A 84 9.20 -12.26 9.16
CA VAL A 84 9.26 -12.43 7.69
C VAL A 84 8.09 -11.73 7.02
N ALA A 85 6.86 -11.94 7.51
CA ALA A 85 5.68 -11.28 6.95
C ALA A 85 5.76 -9.75 7.05
N ARG A 86 6.32 -9.23 8.14
CA ARG A 86 6.58 -7.79 8.29
C ARG A 86 7.61 -7.28 7.29
N GLU A 87 8.69 -8.01 7.07
CA GLU A 87 9.72 -7.65 6.09
C GLU A 87 9.14 -7.59 4.67
N ASP A 88 8.34 -8.58 4.28
CA ASP A 88 7.66 -8.60 2.98
C ASP A 88 6.73 -7.38 2.80
N VAL A 89 5.94 -7.05 3.82
CA VAL A 89 5.10 -5.84 3.81
C VAL A 89 5.94 -4.57 3.67
N MET A 90 7.09 -4.49 4.35
CA MET A 90 7.99 -3.34 4.22
C MET A 90 8.56 -3.21 2.81
N VAL A 91 8.90 -4.31 2.14
CA VAL A 91 9.34 -4.30 0.74
C VAL A 91 8.26 -3.74 -0.19
N VAL A 92 6.99 -4.11 0.03
CA VAL A 92 5.85 -3.56 -0.74
C VAL A 92 5.76 -2.04 -0.58
N PHE A 93 5.87 -1.51 0.66
CA PHE A 93 5.86 -0.07 0.90
C PHE A 93 7.06 0.65 0.29
N GLN A 94 8.26 0.07 0.36
CA GLN A 94 9.46 0.65 -0.26
C GLN A 94 9.31 0.74 -1.79
N GLN A 95 8.80 -0.31 -2.43
CA GLN A 95 8.58 -0.30 -3.87
C GLN A 95 7.54 0.75 -4.27
N LEU A 96 6.47 0.89 -3.48
CA LEU A 96 5.45 1.91 -3.68
C LEU A 96 6.03 3.33 -3.60
N GLU A 97 6.90 3.60 -2.62
CA GLU A 97 7.58 4.88 -2.47
C GLU A 97 8.47 5.20 -3.68
N LEU A 98 9.21 4.21 -4.17
CA LEU A 98 10.02 4.33 -5.38
C LEU A 98 9.16 4.66 -6.61
N ASP A 99 8.04 3.97 -6.79
CA ASP A 99 7.14 4.18 -7.93
C ASP A 99 6.49 5.57 -7.93
N ILE A 100 6.06 6.04 -6.75
CA ILE A 100 5.55 7.40 -6.55
C ILE A 100 6.63 8.44 -6.89
N SER A 101 7.85 8.23 -6.39
CA SER A 101 8.97 9.14 -6.59
C SER A 101 9.42 9.21 -8.06
N ALA A 102 9.57 8.07 -8.72
CA ALA A 102 9.92 7.98 -10.14
C ALA A 102 8.86 8.63 -11.03
N SER A 103 7.59 8.56 -10.62
CA SER A 103 6.48 9.22 -11.32
C SER A 103 6.55 10.74 -11.22
N ARG A 104 6.85 11.28 -10.04
CA ARG A 104 7.07 12.72 -9.85
C ARG A 104 8.26 13.24 -10.68
N HIS A 105 9.33 12.45 -10.79
CA HIS A 105 10.49 12.84 -11.59
C HIS A 105 10.19 12.84 -13.09
N ARG A 106 9.43 11.85 -13.59
CA ARG A 106 8.97 11.80 -14.98
C ARG A 106 8.05 12.98 -15.32
N GLN A 107 7.11 13.31 -14.44
CA GLN A 107 6.18 14.42 -14.65
C GLN A 107 6.93 15.76 -14.74
N ARG A 108 7.86 16.04 -13.82
CA ARG A 108 8.71 17.25 -13.88
C ARG A 108 9.55 17.33 -15.16
N ARG A 109 10.11 16.21 -15.63
CA ARG A 109 10.86 16.18 -16.91
C ARG A 109 9.98 16.52 -18.11
N THR A 110 8.73 16.05 -18.13
CA THR A 110 7.78 16.37 -19.20
C THR A 110 7.33 17.82 -19.16
N GLU A 111 7.05 18.36 -17.97
CA GLU A 111 6.72 19.79 -17.78
C GLU A 111 7.85 20.69 -18.27
N VAL A 112 9.11 20.38 -17.93
CA VAL A 112 10.28 21.12 -18.41
C VAL A 112 10.43 21.01 -19.93
N LYS A 113 10.23 19.83 -20.53
CA LYS A 113 10.27 19.68 -21.99
C LYS A 113 9.18 20.48 -22.71
N ASN A 114 7.97 20.52 -22.17
CA ASN A 114 6.85 21.27 -22.74
C ASN A 114 7.04 22.79 -22.62
N LEU A 115 7.77 23.26 -21.60
CA LEU A 115 8.15 24.67 -21.45
C LEU A 115 9.30 25.08 -22.39
N LEU A 116 10.03 24.11 -22.96
CA LEU A 116 11.19 24.33 -23.83
C LEU A 116 10.89 24.09 -25.33
N LEU A 117 9.66 23.71 -25.67
CA LEU A 117 9.20 23.61 -27.05
C LEU A 117 8.33 24.84 -27.39
N PRO A 118 8.63 25.58 -28.47
CA PRO A 118 7.91 26.80 -28.86
C PRO A 118 6.47 26.55 -29.31
#